data_AF-A0A6A7A8U6-F1
#
_entry.id   AF-A0A6A7A8U6-F1
#
_cell.length_a   1.000
_cell.length_b   1.000
_cell.length_c   1.000
_cell.angle_alpha   90.00
_cell.angle_beta   90.00
_cell.angle_gamma   90.00
#
_symmetry.space_group_name_H-M   'P 1'
#
loop_
_entity.id
_entity.type
_entity.pdbx_description
1 polymer ?
#
loop_
_entity_poly.entity_id
_entity_poly.type
_entity_poly.pdbx_seq_one_letter_code
_entity_poly.pdbx_strand_id
1 'polypeptide(L)'
;MYPTVWVMLTLEVLESGTSEREIFEHIEHAPTDIDGAVENVGEYYGARSQGEDEDELELILHWALRAYQPLYLLQLNSLLSTSSSPEIAAVGLGDRIRRQTMMEEQLPRGQPAGPPSQPESETDKPNEALSDTWWPELFHDILESQIAVEEIISHGIWNLAERKINITHEEKKELETAVMWVSRAARPLTVTELSHALDPSSIITDVVALSDRIRWKYCDLLHLIYAASPNTPRQPPGAPLVPEHYVVGITHPLFETYFASHTFAPPHTLFQNNTIKVRIVRTCLEHIFTPDSAPHAYAVGNWLHHLRRYCAVNHAINSKEWTHVVPDAHFLNPLYQLFNDEDTLRLWRLDAEWDLYTLADADIVSWCIAGWTEDVMTVDQSTPLGAWVMHCLSGPTNVWLGTADVVSKELFSGEGKCDVVKGFKTLVRIQKLDWRPPVEEDVPERLSVESIVGAAEWLEHERGAVWMRVVGEGLRESGWVDEAEGYFEKARELETVARGTL
;
A
#
# COMPACT_ATOMS: atom_id res chain seq x y z
N MET A 1 -11.42 -7.73 -10.43
CA MET A 1 -12.08 -7.84 -11.74
C MET A 1 -11.14 -7.21 -12.75
N TYR A 2 -10.67 -7.91 -13.81
CA TYR A 2 -9.67 -7.36 -14.74
C TYR A 2 -10.31 -6.26 -15.59
N PRO A 3 -10.05 -4.97 -15.30
CA PRO A 3 -10.55 -3.87 -16.12
C PRO A 3 -9.76 -3.80 -17.42
N THR A 4 -8.54 -4.36 -17.45
CA THR A 4 -7.58 -4.20 -18.55
C THR A 4 -8.03 -4.87 -19.84
N VAL A 5 -8.51 -6.12 -19.82
CA VAL A 5 -9.00 -6.79 -21.04
C VAL A 5 -10.26 -6.11 -21.57
N TRP A 6 -11.15 -5.68 -20.68
CA TRP A 6 -12.36 -4.95 -21.05
C TRP A 6 -12.09 -3.58 -21.63
N VAL A 7 -11.21 -2.81 -20.97
CA VAL A 7 -10.77 -1.51 -21.46
C VAL A 7 -10.08 -1.69 -22.81
N MET A 8 -9.26 -2.71 -23.01
CA MET A 8 -8.62 -2.97 -24.30
C MET A 8 -9.65 -3.34 -25.39
N LEU A 9 -10.59 -4.25 -25.15
CA LEU A 9 -11.61 -4.63 -26.14
C LEU A 9 -12.54 -3.46 -26.46
N THR A 10 -12.90 -2.66 -25.45
CA THR A 10 -13.71 -1.45 -25.65
C THR A 10 -12.94 -0.39 -26.42
N LEU A 11 -11.66 -0.19 -26.11
CA LEU A 11 -10.78 0.71 -26.86
C LEU A 11 -10.65 0.26 -28.32
N GLU A 12 -10.52 -1.03 -28.59
CA GLU A 12 -10.38 -1.55 -29.96
C GLU A 12 -11.69 -1.43 -30.78
N VAL A 13 -12.86 -1.56 -30.13
CA VAL A 13 -14.16 -1.25 -30.73
C VAL A 13 -14.28 0.27 -31.02
N LEU A 14 -13.83 1.12 -30.11
CA LEU A 14 -13.86 2.58 -30.28
C LEU A 14 -12.87 3.06 -31.34
N GLU A 15 -11.67 2.47 -31.42
CA GLU A 15 -10.65 2.74 -32.45
C GLU A 15 -11.09 2.34 -33.86
N SER A 16 -12.12 1.49 -33.96
CA SER A 16 -12.72 1.09 -35.22
C SER A 16 -13.63 2.14 -35.84
N GLY A 17 -14.13 3.08 -35.02
CA GLY A 17 -14.94 4.19 -35.47
C GLY A 17 -14.14 5.10 -36.38
N THR A 18 -14.59 5.29 -37.62
CA THR A 18 -13.89 6.11 -38.62
C THR A 18 -14.27 7.59 -38.53
N SER A 19 -15.26 7.91 -37.69
CA SER A 19 -15.72 9.27 -37.44
C SER A 19 -16.10 9.46 -35.98
N GLU A 20 -15.97 10.70 -35.50
CA GLU A 20 -16.38 11.12 -34.15
C GLU A 20 -17.82 10.69 -33.83
N ARG A 21 -18.72 10.79 -34.80
CA ARG A 21 -20.12 10.37 -34.67
C ARG A 21 -20.27 8.86 -34.41
N GLU A 22 -19.50 8.01 -35.09
CA GLU A 22 -19.53 6.56 -34.89
C GLU A 22 -19.00 6.18 -33.50
N ILE A 23 -17.95 6.85 -33.03
CA ILE A 23 -17.40 6.69 -31.68
C ILE A 23 -18.46 7.06 -30.64
N PHE A 24 -19.16 8.18 -30.82
CA PHE A 24 -20.26 8.59 -29.93
C PHE A 24 -21.44 7.61 -29.96
N GLU A 25 -21.84 7.12 -31.13
CA GLU A 25 -22.89 6.11 -31.24
C GLU A 25 -22.49 4.81 -30.50
N HIS A 26 -21.21 4.41 -30.53
CA HIS A 26 -20.70 3.26 -29.77
C HIS A 26 -20.68 3.48 -28.25
N ILE A 27 -20.42 4.71 -27.79
CA ILE A 27 -20.43 5.06 -26.36
C ILE A 27 -21.87 5.20 -25.83
N GLU A 28 -22.78 5.83 -26.58
CA GLU A 28 -24.18 5.99 -26.16
C GLU A 28 -24.94 4.67 -26.12
N HIS A 29 -24.59 3.73 -26.99
CA HIS A 29 -25.13 2.37 -27.01
C HIS A 29 -24.21 1.39 -26.28
N ALA A 30 -23.28 1.90 -25.46
CA ALA A 30 -22.46 1.05 -24.60
C ALA A 30 -23.38 0.28 -23.65
N PRO A 31 -23.28 -1.05 -23.63
CA PRO A 31 -24.21 -1.88 -22.90
C PRO A 31 -24.03 -1.66 -21.40
N THR A 32 -25.15 -1.53 -20.69
CA THR A 32 -25.17 -1.22 -19.26
C THR A 32 -24.94 -2.45 -18.36
N ASP A 33 -24.96 -3.64 -18.95
CA ASP A 33 -24.69 -4.90 -18.26
C ASP A 33 -23.66 -5.75 -19.01
N ILE A 34 -23.14 -6.75 -18.29
CA ILE A 34 -22.04 -7.58 -18.76
C ILE A 34 -22.47 -8.46 -19.94
N ASP A 35 -23.72 -8.92 -19.97
CA ASP A 35 -24.21 -9.78 -21.06
C ASP A 35 -24.32 -8.98 -22.37
N GLY A 36 -24.81 -7.74 -22.32
CA GLY A 36 -24.79 -6.83 -23.48
C GLY A 36 -23.37 -6.44 -23.91
N ALA A 37 -22.43 -6.32 -22.96
CA ALA A 37 -21.01 -6.04 -23.27
C ALA A 37 -20.35 -7.20 -24.02
N VAL A 38 -20.69 -8.44 -23.67
CA VAL A 38 -20.27 -9.64 -24.41
C VAL A 38 -20.88 -9.65 -25.80
N GLU A 39 -22.17 -9.34 -25.90
CA GLU A 39 -22.88 -9.32 -27.17
C GLU A 39 -22.29 -8.27 -28.12
N ASN A 40 -22.06 -7.03 -27.67
CA ASN A 40 -21.46 -5.98 -28.51
C ASN A 40 -20.02 -6.27 -28.93
N VAL A 41 -19.18 -6.79 -28.02
CA VAL A 41 -17.81 -7.21 -28.38
C VAL A 41 -17.87 -8.42 -29.31
N GLY A 42 -18.76 -9.37 -29.03
CA GLY A 42 -19.03 -10.53 -29.87
C GLY A 42 -19.45 -10.14 -31.29
N GLU A 43 -20.41 -9.22 -31.45
CA GLU A 43 -20.87 -8.70 -32.74
C GLU A 43 -19.74 -7.98 -33.49
N TYR A 44 -18.95 -7.16 -32.80
CA TYR A 44 -17.85 -6.42 -33.40
C TYR A 44 -16.76 -7.35 -33.97
N TYR A 45 -16.36 -8.37 -33.22
CA TYR A 45 -15.37 -9.35 -33.66
C TYR A 45 -15.97 -10.41 -34.58
N GLY A 46 -17.23 -10.78 -34.40
CA GLY A 46 -18.02 -11.65 -35.27
C GLY A 46 -18.12 -11.10 -36.68
N ALA A 47 -18.37 -9.79 -36.81
CA ALA A 47 -18.34 -9.09 -38.10
C ALA A 47 -16.97 -9.11 -38.81
N ARG A 48 -15.87 -9.31 -38.07
CA ARG A 48 -14.49 -9.32 -38.60
C ARG A 48 -13.88 -10.72 -38.72
N SER A 49 -14.48 -11.71 -38.08
CA SER A 49 -13.95 -13.08 -37.99
C SER A 49 -14.77 -14.03 -38.88
N GLN A 50 -14.16 -15.09 -39.38
CA GLN A 50 -14.86 -16.02 -40.29
C GLN A 50 -15.49 -17.17 -39.52
N GLY A 51 -16.75 -17.00 -39.11
CA GLY A 51 -17.65 -18.08 -38.64
C GLY A 51 -17.22 -18.78 -37.36
N GLU A 52 -16.26 -19.72 -37.44
CA GLU A 52 -15.84 -20.57 -36.31
C GLU A 52 -15.11 -19.80 -35.20
N ASP A 53 -14.55 -18.63 -35.53
CA ASP A 53 -13.85 -17.75 -34.59
C ASP A 53 -14.82 -16.96 -33.67
N GLU A 54 -16.07 -16.76 -34.10
CA GLU A 54 -17.09 -16.00 -33.36
C GLU A 54 -17.60 -16.82 -32.17
N ASP A 55 -17.94 -18.09 -32.40
CA ASP A 55 -18.38 -19.03 -31.35
C ASP A 55 -17.26 -19.28 -30.32
N GLU A 56 -16.00 -19.35 -30.77
CA GLU A 56 -14.83 -19.54 -29.88
C GLU A 56 -14.61 -18.30 -29.00
N LEU A 57 -14.73 -17.10 -29.58
CA LEU A 57 -14.57 -15.84 -28.84
C LEU A 57 -15.71 -15.59 -27.85
N GLU A 58 -16.95 -15.84 -28.24
CA GLU A 58 -18.11 -15.72 -27.35
C GLU A 58 -17.95 -16.67 -26.14
N LEU A 59 -17.48 -17.90 -26.39
CA LEU A 59 -17.21 -18.87 -25.34
C LEU A 59 -16.07 -18.42 -24.41
N ILE A 60 -14.99 -17.85 -24.95
CA ILE A 60 -13.88 -17.27 -24.19
C ILE A 60 -14.36 -16.14 -23.28
N LEU A 61 -15.15 -15.22 -23.83
CA LEU A 61 -15.69 -14.08 -23.09
C LEU A 61 -16.63 -14.57 -21.98
N HIS A 62 -17.50 -15.52 -22.26
CA HIS A 62 -18.38 -16.14 -21.26
C HIS A 62 -17.60 -16.77 -20.09
N TRP A 63 -16.52 -17.51 -20.37
CA TRP A 63 -15.69 -18.11 -19.32
C TRP A 63 -14.88 -17.08 -18.54
N ALA A 64 -14.31 -16.09 -19.21
CA ALA A 64 -13.56 -15.02 -18.57
C ALA A 64 -14.43 -14.19 -17.61
N LEU A 65 -15.74 -14.10 -17.88
CA LEU A 65 -16.68 -13.31 -17.09
C LEU A 65 -17.33 -14.05 -15.95
N ARG A 66 -17.57 -15.35 -16.12
CA ARG A 66 -18.25 -16.17 -15.10
C ARG A 66 -17.28 -16.92 -14.19
N ALA A 67 -15.98 -16.88 -14.46
CA ALA A 67 -15.00 -17.50 -13.58
C ALA A 67 -14.91 -16.76 -12.25
N TYR A 68 -15.04 -17.50 -11.15
CA TYR A 68 -14.87 -16.99 -9.78
C TYR A 68 -13.44 -16.48 -9.51
N GLN A 69 -12.46 -16.90 -10.33
CA GLN A 69 -11.07 -16.51 -10.24
C GLN A 69 -10.47 -16.33 -11.66
N PRO A 70 -9.38 -15.57 -11.80
CA PRO A 70 -8.65 -15.42 -13.06
C PRO A 70 -8.36 -16.75 -13.75
N LEU A 71 -8.64 -16.86 -15.05
CA LEU A 71 -8.24 -18.02 -15.87
C LEU A 71 -6.91 -17.73 -16.55
N TYR A 72 -5.89 -18.55 -16.29
CA TYR A 72 -4.63 -18.49 -17.04
C TYR A 72 -4.87 -18.90 -18.49
N LEU A 73 -4.10 -18.33 -19.44
CA LEU A 73 -4.17 -18.71 -20.86
C LEU A 73 -4.09 -20.22 -21.08
N LEU A 74 -3.30 -20.95 -20.29
CA LEU A 74 -3.19 -22.40 -20.35
C LEU A 74 -4.50 -23.11 -19.93
N GLN A 75 -5.20 -22.58 -18.92
CA GLN A 75 -6.48 -23.11 -18.45
C GLN A 75 -7.59 -22.80 -19.45
N LEU A 76 -7.60 -21.59 -20.00
CA LEU A 76 -8.51 -21.17 -21.05
C LEU A 76 -8.36 -22.07 -22.29
N ASN A 77 -7.13 -22.31 -22.73
CA ASN A 77 -6.83 -23.20 -23.85
C ASN A 77 -7.27 -24.65 -23.56
N SER A 78 -7.12 -25.13 -22.32
CA SER A 78 -7.57 -26.47 -21.91
C SER A 78 -9.10 -26.60 -21.91
N LEU A 79 -9.83 -25.54 -21.55
CA LEU A 79 -11.29 -25.46 -21.58
C LEU A 79 -11.83 -25.43 -23.02
N LEU A 80 -11.18 -24.68 -23.91
CA LEU A 80 -11.51 -24.65 -25.34
C LEU A 80 -11.22 -25.99 -26.03
N SER A 81 -10.16 -26.67 -25.58
CA SER A 81 -9.80 -28.02 -26.07
C SER A 81 -10.79 -29.10 -25.64
N THR A 82 -11.55 -28.89 -24.55
CA THR A 82 -12.54 -29.85 -24.05
C THR A 82 -13.95 -29.62 -24.61
N SER A 83 -14.21 -28.44 -25.18
CA SER A 83 -15.51 -28.04 -25.74
C SER A 83 -15.57 -28.12 -27.27
N SER A 84 -14.43 -28.21 -27.95
CA SER A 84 -14.35 -28.37 -29.41
C SER A 84 -14.54 -29.83 -29.85
N SER A 85 -15.30 -30.04 -30.93
CA SER A 85 -15.45 -31.34 -31.59
C SER A 85 -14.08 -31.86 -32.08
N PRO A 86 -13.77 -33.17 -31.93
CA PRO A 86 -12.45 -33.74 -32.25
C PRO A 86 -12.01 -33.64 -33.72
N GLU A 87 -12.85 -33.12 -34.63
CA GLU A 87 -12.47 -32.85 -36.02
C GLU A 87 -11.75 -31.50 -36.21
N ILE A 88 -11.78 -30.60 -35.22
CA ILE A 88 -11.17 -29.27 -35.29
C ILE A 88 -9.88 -29.28 -34.45
N ALA A 89 -8.77 -29.68 -35.07
CA ALA A 89 -7.47 -29.64 -34.42
C ALA A 89 -7.01 -28.19 -34.22
N ALA A 90 -7.18 -27.70 -32.99
CA ALA A 90 -6.81 -26.36 -32.53
C ALA A 90 -5.32 -26.04 -32.76
N VAL A 91 -5.05 -25.14 -33.70
CA VAL A 91 -3.89 -24.25 -33.60
C VAL A 91 -4.27 -23.20 -32.56
N GLY A 92 -3.69 -23.32 -31.36
CA GLY A 92 -4.17 -22.62 -30.16
C GLY A 92 -4.24 -21.10 -30.30
N LEU A 93 -5.28 -20.50 -29.71
CA LEU A 93 -5.51 -19.06 -29.53
C LEU A 93 -4.23 -18.29 -29.16
N GLY A 94 -3.40 -18.86 -28.27
CA GLY A 94 -2.14 -18.25 -27.84
C GLY A 94 -1.05 -18.13 -28.91
N ASP A 95 -1.13 -18.91 -29.99
CA ASP A 95 -0.23 -18.82 -31.15
C ASP A 95 -0.78 -17.88 -32.23
N ARG A 96 -2.10 -17.64 -32.24
CA ARG A 96 -2.76 -16.66 -33.11
C ARG A 96 -2.56 -15.24 -32.59
N ILE A 97 -2.81 -15.01 -31.29
CA ILE A 97 -2.53 -13.72 -30.63
C ILE A 97 -1.07 -13.32 -30.82
N ARG A 98 -0.12 -14.25 -30.57
CA ARG A 98 1.31 -13.99 -30.78
C ARG A 98 1.68 -13.64 -32.23
N ARG A 99 1.00 -14.21 -33.22
CA ARG A 99 1.25 -13.88 -34.63
C ARG A 99 0.71 -12.51 -35.02
N GLN A 100 -0.43 -12.11 -34.47
CA GLN A 100 -1.08 -10.84 -34.78
C GLN A 100 -0.27 -9.66 -34.20
N THR A 101 0.20 -9.78 -32.96
CA THR A 101 1.09 -8.77 -32.34
C THR A 101 2.43 -8.63 -33.07
N MET A 102 2.95 -9.72 -33.67
CA MET A 102 4.19 -9.69 -34.46
C MET A 102 4.01 -9.11 -35.87
N MET A 103 2.79 -9.07 -36.43
CA MET A 103 2.53 -8.47 -37.75
C MET A 103 2.41 -6.94 -37.67
N GLU A 104 1.93 -6.39 -36.54
CA GLU A 104 1.80 -4.94 -36.33
C GLU A 104 3.15 -4.24 -36.17
N GLU A 105 4.17 -4.92 -35.62
CA GLU A 105 5.53 -4.38 -35.51
C GLU A 105 6.26 -4.24 -36.87
N GLN A 106 5.77 -4.87 -37.95
CA GLN A 106 6.48 -4.93 -39.24
C GLN A 106 5.92 -4.01 -40.34
N LEU A 107 4.89 -3.18 -40.09
CA LEU A 107 4.41 -2.23 -41.11
C LEU A 107 5.31 -0.98 -41.23
N PRO A 108 5.75 -0.58 -42.45
CA PRO A 108 6.60 0.59 -42.63
C PRO A 108 5.79 1.90 -42.50
N ARG A 109 6.24 2.78 -41.59
CA ARG A 109 5.68 4.12 -41.36
C ARG A 109 5.85 5.02 -42.59
N GLY A 110 4.74 5.37 -43.25
CA GLY A 110 4.70 6.35 -44.34
C GLY A 110 4.81 7.79 -43.84
N GLN A 111 5.47 8.66 -44.63
CA GLN A 111 5.62 10.10 -44.37
C GLN A 111 4.30 10.89 -44.55
N PRO A 112 4.08 11.99 -43.80
CA PRO A 112 2.87 12.79 -43.91
C PRO A 112 2.92 13.75 -45.12
N ALA A 113 1.80 13.83 -45.85
CA ALA A 113 1.52 14.85 -46.85
C ALA A 113 1.17 16.18 -46.17
N GLY A 114 1.59 17.30 -46.78
CA GLY A 114 1.41 18.67 -46.27
C GLY A 114 -0.05 19.16 -46.24
N PRO A 115 -0.29 20.31 -45.59
CA PRO A 115 -1.64 20.73 -45.18
C PRO A 115 -2.41 21.42 -46.31
N PRO A 116 -3.75 21.28 -46.38
CA PRO A 116 -4.57 22.15 -47.19
C PRO A 116 -5.10 23.34 -46.38
N SER A 117 -5.20 24.48 -47.06
CA SER A 117 -5.67 25.77 -46.60
C SER A 117 -7.17 25.80 -46.28
N GLN A 118 -7.55 26.49 -45.19
CA GLN A 118 -8.93 26.87 -44.86
C GLN A 118 -9.46 28.01 -45.75
N PRO A 119 -10.80 28.17 -45.79
CA PRO A 119 -11.37 29.50 -45.57
C PRO A 119 -12.49 29.54 -44.52
N GLU A 120 -12.62 30.72 -43.94
CA GLU A 120 -13.55 31.18 -42.90
C GLU A 120 -15.04 31.13 -43.31
N SER A 121 -15.92 30.86 -42.34
CA SER A 121 -17.11 31.71 -42.09
C SER A 121 -17.80 31.36 -40.76
N GLU A 122 -17.96 32.37 -39.90
CA GLU A 122 -18.85 32.42 -38.74
C GLU A 122 -20.33 32.23 -39.13
N THR A 123 -21.12 31.54 -38.29
CA THR A 123 -22.23 32.15 -37.51
C THR A 123 -23.02 31.10 -36.70
N ASP A 124 -23.33 31.49 -35.47
CA ASP A 124 -24.44 31.09 -34.58
C ASP A 124 -24.64 29.60 -34.22
N LYS A 125 -24.29 29.27 -32.96
CA LYS A 125 -24.92 28.19 -32.20
C LYS A 125 -25.46 28.70 -30.85
N PRO A 126 -26.62 28.22 -30.40
CA PRO A 126 -27.26 28.64 -29.16
C PRO A 126 -26.64 27.92 -27.94
N ASN A 127 -26.81 28.54 -26.77
CA ASN A 127 -26.51 27.94 -25.46
C ASN A 127 -27.14 26.54 -25.33
N GLU A 128 -26.33 25.50 -25.46
CA GLU A 128 -26.64 24.15 -25.02
C GLU A 128 -26.13 23.96 -23.60
N ALA A 129 -27.02 23.46 -22.75
CA ALA A 129 -26.71 23.03 -21.40
C ALA A 129 -25.62 21.94 -21.48
N LEU A 130 -24.54 22.14 -20.72
CA LEU A 130 -23.51 21.15 -20.46
C LEU A 130 -24.15 19.80 -20.12
N SER A 131 -23.97 18.81 -20.99
CA SER A 131 -24.28 17.41 -20.70
C SER A 131 -23.29 16.88 -19.66
N ASP A 132 -23.80 16.14 -18.67
CA ASP A 132 -23.09 15.60 -17.48
C ASP A 132 -22.04 14.51 -17.78
N THR A 133 -21.46 14.48 -18.97
CA THR A 133 -20.60 13.38 -19.42
C THR A 133 -19.30 13.92 -20.02
N TRP A 134 -18.33 14.23 -19.16
CA TRP A 134 -17.06 14.89 -19.51
C TRP A 134 -15.93 13.95 -19.94
N TRP A 135 -16.09 12.64 -19.74
CA TRP A 135 -15.11 11.64 -20.14
C TRP A 135 -14.77 11.62 -21.65
N PRO A 136 -15.68 11.96 -22.60
CA PRO A 136 -15.35 11.96 -24.03
C PRO A 136 -14.25 12.96 -24.40
N GLU A 137 -14.17 14.11 -23.72
CA GLU A 137 -13.13 15.12 -23.95
C GLU A 137 -11.75 14.64 -23.44
N LEU A 138 -11.71 13.95 -22.30
CA LEU A 138 -10.49 13.33 -21.79
C LEU A 138 -9.98 12.23 -22.73
N PHE A 139 -10.89 11.42 -23.29
CA PHE A 139 -10.56 10.39 -24.27
C PHE A 139 -10.03 10.99 -25.58
N HIS A 140 -10.60 12.11 -26.05
CA HIS A 140 -10.14 12.82 -27.23
C HIS A 140 -8.70 13.37 -27.04
N ASP A 141 -8.40 13.99 -25.90
CA ASP A 141 -7.07 14.51 -25.57
C ASP A 141 -6.00 13.37 -25.45
N ILE A 142 -6.43 12.17 -25.01
CA ILE A 142 -5.59 10.95 -24.97
C ILE A 142 -5.27 10.43 -26.36
N LEU A 143 -6.22 10.51 -27.31
CA LEU A 143 -6.06 9.99 -28.66
C LEU A 143 -5.23 10.90 -29.60
N GLU A 144 -5.22 12.22 -29.38
CA GLU A 144 -4.52 13.16 -30.27
C GLU A 144 -3.02 13.34 -29.98
N SER A 145 -2.53 13.02 -28.78
CA SER A 145 -1.14 13.30 -28.43
C SER A 145 -0.22 12.09 -28.62
N GLN A 146 0.82 12.23 -29.46
CA GLN A 146 1.85 11.19 -29.71
C GLN A 146 2.83 10.97 -28.54
N ILE A 147 2.39 11.24 -27.31
CA ILE A 147 3.15 11.09 -26.07
C ILE A 147 2.75 9.73 -25.46
N ALA A 148 3.61 9.13 -24.62
CA ALA A 148 3.28 7.88 -23.96
C ALA A 148 1.93 8.01 -23.24
N VAL A 149 0.97 7.12 -23.57
CA VAL A 149 -0.42 7.09 -23.09
C VAL A 149 -0.55 7.38 -21.57
N GLU A 150 0.44 6.96 -20.78
CA GLU A 150 0.49 7.16 -19.33
C GLU A 150 0.74 8.62 -18.89
N GLU A 151 1.60 9.36 -19.59
CA GLU A 151 1.86 10.77 -19.32
C GLU A 151 0.62 11.60 -19.69
N ILE A 152 -0.12 11.18 -20.71
CA ILE A 152 -1.37 11.82 -21.12
C ILE A 152 -2.53 11.48 -20.18
N ILE A 153 -2.61 10.27 -19.64
CA ILE A 153 -3.63 9.94 -18.63
C ILE A 153 -3.37 10.73 -17.35
N SER A 154 -2.12 10.75 -16.84
CA SER A 154 -1.79 11.53 -15.64
C SER A 154 -2.03 13.03 -15.86
N HIS A 155 -1.48 13.59 -16.94
CA HIS A 155 -1.57 15.01 -17.24
C HIS A 155 -3.00 15.40 -17.66
N GLY A 156 -3.71 14.54 -18.37
CA GLY A 156 -5.11 14.70 -18.77
C GLY A 156 -6.07 14.67 -17.60
N ILE A 157 -5.92 13.73 -16.66
CA ILE A 157 -6.74 13.69 -15.43
C ILE A 157 -6.54 14.97 -14.61
N TRP A 158 -5.29 15.43 -14.46
CA TRP A 158 -5.00 16.66 -13.71
C TRP A 158 -5.45 17.93 -14.44
N ASN A 159 -5.24 18.01 -15.76
CA ASN A 159 -5.71 19.14 -16.58
C ASN A 159 -7.23 19.21 -16.62
N LEU A 160 -7.90 18.06 -16.63
CA LEU A 160 -9.34 17.96 -16.53
C LEU A 160 -9.83 18.38 -15.13
N ALA A 161 -9.18 17.92 -14.06
CA ALA A 161 -9.47 18.36 -12.71
C ALA A 161 -9.28 19.88 -12.56
N GLU A 162 -8.22 20.45 -13.14
CA GLU A 162 -8.00 21.90 -13.19
C GLU A 162 -9.12 22.63 -13.93
N ARG A 163 -9.53 22.13 -15.10
CA ARG A 163 -10.58 22.75 -15.94
C ARG A 163 -11.98 22.64 -15.34
N LYS A 164 -12.33 21.52 -14.70
CA LYS A 164 -13.70 21.25 -14.21
C LYS A 164 -13.89 21.64 -12.74
N ILE A 165 -12.88 21.44 -11.90
CA ILE A 165 -13.00 21.61 -10.45
C ILE A 165 -12.60 23.03 -10.00
N ASN A 166 -12.06 23.86 -10.90
CA ASN A 166 -11.58 25.22 -10.61
C ASN A 166 -10.74 25.26 -9.31
N ILE A 167 -9.70 24.44 -9.31
CA ILE A 167 -8.74 24.32 -8.20
C ILE A 167 -7.61 25.33 -8.38
N THR A 168 -7.21 25.99 -7.29
CA THR A 168 -5.97 26.76 -7.26
C THR A 168 -4.77 25.80 -7.34
N HIS A 169 -3.58 26.33 -7.64
CA HIS A 169 -2.35 25.53 -7.63
C HIS A 169 -2.08 24.89 -6.26
N GLU A 170 -2.45 25.56 -5.17
CA GLU A 170 -2.31 25.05 -3.81
C GLU A 170 -3.30 23.89 -3.56
N GLU A 171 -4.56 24.06 -3.96
CA GLU A 171 -5.58 23.00 -3.87
C GLU A 171 -5.25 21.80 -4.75
N LYS A 172 -4.63 22.01 -5.91
CA LYS A 172 -4.11 20.92 -6.74
C LYS A 172 -3.08 20.09 -5.99
N LYS A 173 -2.10 20.74 -5.36
CA LYS A 173 -1.07 20.05 -4.58
C LYS A 173 -1.68 19.31 -3.37
N GLU A 174 -2.69 19.89 -2.74
CA GLU A 174 -3.47 19.25 -1.67
C GLU A 174 -4.20 18.01 -2.19
N LEU A 175 -4.94 18.12 -3.30
CA LEU A 175 -5.68 17.03 -3.93
C LEU A 175 -4.76 15.91 -4.41
N GLU A 176 -3.63 16.26 -5.05
CA GLU A 176 -2.56 15.31 -5.39
C GLU A 176 -2.11 14.57 -4.14
N THR A 177 -1.80 15.29 -3.06
CA THR A 177 -1.39 14.66 -1.79
C THR A 177 -2.50 13.78 -1.21
N ALA A 178 -3.76 14.19 -1.31
CA ALA A 178 -4.90 13.45 -0.78
C ALA A 178 -5.12 12.14 -1.54
N VAL A 179 -5.17 12.21 -2.87
CA VAL A 179 -5.32 11.04 -3.76
C VAL A 179 -4.16 10.08 -3.59
N MET A 180 -2.94 10.60 -3.38
CA MET A 180 -1.75 9.78 -3.09
C MET A 180 -1.89 9.01 -1.77
N TRP A 181 -2.31 9.68 -0.71
CA TRP A 181 -2.54 9.02 0.58
C TRP A 181 -3.64 7.97 0.48
N VAL A 182 -4.79 8.31 -0.10
CA VAL A 182 -5.94 7.39 -0.21
C VAL A 182 -5.61 6.17 -1.07
N SER A 183 -4.90 6.35 -2.19
CA SER A 183 -4.55 5.24 -3.09
C SER A 183 -3.44 4.32 -2.56
N ARG A 184 -2.57 4.84 -1.69
CA ARG A 184 -1.41 4.09 -1.17
C ARG A 184 -1.55 3.68 0.27
N ALA A 185 -2.60 4.10 0.94
CA ALA A 185 -2.84 3.71 2.31
C ALA A 185 -2.97 2.19 2.44
N ALA A 186 -2.45 1.65 3.55
CA ALA A 186 -2.52 0.23 3.85
C ALA A 186 -3.96 -0.22 4.18
N ARG A 187 -4.80 0.74 4.59
CA ARG A 187 -6.25 0.61 4.80
C ARG A 187 -6.93 1.93 4.44
N PRO A 188 -8.27 1.96 4.25
CA PRO A 188 -8.99 3.22 4.10
C PRO A 188 -8.66 4.19 5.24
N LEU A 189 -8.36 5.44 4.87
CA LEU A 189 -8.05 6.52 5.80
C LEU A 189 -9.32 7.23 6.23
N THR A 190 -9.43 7.57 7.50
CA THR A 190 -10.48 8.49 7.96
C THR A 190 -10.23 9.90 7.43
N VAL A 191 -11.26 10.73 7.36
CA VAL A 191 -11.11 12.15 6.95
C VAL A 191 -10.14 12.88 7.89
N THR A 192 -10.17 12.58 9.19
CA THR A 192 -9.28 13.18 10.19
C THR A 192 -7.83 12.74 9.96
N GLU A 193 -7.59 11.45 9.71
CA GLU A 193 -6.26 10.92 9.36
C GLU A 193 -5.73 11.59 8.08
N LEU A 194 -6.57 11.72 7.06
CA LEU A 194 -6.19 12.37 5.80
C LEU A 194 -5.88 13.87 6.00
N SER A 195 -6.68 14.58 6.79
CA SER A 195 -6.46 16.02 7.08
C SER A 195 -5.10 16.27 7.71
N HIS A 196 -4.74 15.49 8.74
CA HIS A 196 -3.44 15.60 9.39
C HIS A 196 -2.29 15.19 8.47
N ALA A 197 -2.50 14.20 7.61
CA ALA A 197 -1.49 13.78 6.64
C ALA A 197 -1.21 14.84 5.56
N LEU A 198 -2.20 15.70 5.27
CA LEU A 198 -2.07 16.84 4.35
C LEU A 198 -1.37 18.03 5.01
N ASP A 199 -1.77 18.34 6.25
CA ASP A 199 -1.18 19.40 7.06
C ASP A 199 -1.08 18.95 8.53
N PRO A 200 0.14 18.64 9.02
CA PRO A 200 0.35 18.23 10.41
C PRO A 200 -0.05 19.30 11.44
N SER A 201 -0.11 20.57 11.04
CA SER A 201 -0.50 21.70 11.89
C SER A 201 -2.02 21.97 11.92
N SER A 202 -2.77 21.20 11.13
CA SER A 202 -4.20 21.37 10.91
C SER A 202 -5.02 21.18 12.20
N ILE A 203 -5.97 22.08 12.45
CA ILE A 203 -6.90 22.04 13.59
C ILE A 203 -8.20 21.36 13.13
N ILE A 204 -9.00 20.81 14.05
CA ILE A 204 -10.32 20.16 13.79
C ILE A 204 -11.23 20.97 12.83
N THR A 205 -11.14 22.31 12.80
CA THR A 205 -11.88 23.16 11.86
C THR A 205 -11.58 22.87 10.39
N ASP A 206 -10.37 22.41 10.10
CA ASP A 206 -9.92 22.11 8.74
C ASP A 206 -10.41 20.74 8.27
N VAL A 207 -10.71 19.81 9.21
CA VAL A 207 -11.28 18.49 8.89
C VAL A 207 -12.67 18.64 8.27
N VAL A 208 -13.48 19.57 8.79
CA VAL A 208 -14.79 19.91 8.20
C VAL A 208 -14.61 20.54 6.83
N ALA A 209 -13.66 21.47 6.70
CA ALA A 209 -13.36 22.10 5.43
C ALA A 209 -12.86 21.09 4.38
N LEU A 210 -12.01 20.12 4.77
CA LEU A 210 -11.56 19.04 3.90
C LEU A 210 -12.70 18.10 3.55
N SER A 211 -13.56 17.72 4.51
CA SER A 211 -14.77 16.93 4.25
C SER A 211 -15.68 17.62 3.24
N ASP A 212 -15.92 18.93 3.40
CA ASP A 212 -16.73 19.71 2.49
C ASP A 212 -16.06 19.85 1.12
N ARG A 213 -14.73 20.04 1.06
CA ARG A 213 -13.98 19.98 -0.19
C ARG A 213 -14.11 18.62 -0.85
N ILE A 214 -13.98 17.51 -0.12
CA ILE A 214 -14.15 16.16 -0.70
C ILE A 214 -15.57 15.96 -1.23
N ARG A 215 -16.60 16.39 -0.48
CA ARG A 215 -18.02 16.21 -0.85
C ARG A 215 -18.49 17.09 -2.00
N TRP A 216 -17.99 18.33 -2.07
CA TRP A 216 -18.54 19.34 -2.98
C TRP A 216 -17.60 19.69 -4.11
N LYS A 217 -16.29 19.51 -3.91
CA LYS A 217 -15.25 19.91 -4.86
C LYS A 217 -14.54 18.70 -5.46
N TYR A 218 -14.16 17.70 -4.66
CA TYR A 218 -13.45 16.52 -5.14
C TYR A 218 -14.35 15.30 -5.37
N CYS A 219 -15.68 15.45 -5.31
CA CYS A 219 -16.63 14.34 -5.31
C CYS A 219 -16.58 13.45 -6.55
N ASP A 220 -16.02 13.94 -7.65
CA ASP A 220 -15.81 13.16 -8.87
C ASP A 220 -14.59 12.22 -8.76
N LEU A 221 -13.67 12.47 -7.83
CA LEU A 221 -12.40 11.73 -7.65
C LEU A 221 -12.32 10.99 -6.31
N LEU A 222 -12.81 11.61 -5.24
CA LEU A 222 -12.81 11.09 -3.88
C LEU A 222 -14.24 11.08 -3.35
N HIS A 223 -14.62 10.01 -2.65
CA HIS A 223 -15.91 9.92 -1.98
C HIS A 223 -15.70 9.58 -0.50
N LEU A 224 -16.70 9.94 0.30
CA LEU A 224 -16.74 9.60 1.71
C LEU A 224 -17.63 8.39 1.92
N ILE A 225 -17.06 7.32 2.45
CA ILE A 225 -17.78 6.12 2.87
C ILE A 225 -17.94 6.19 4.38
N TYR A 226 -19.17 6.05 4.87
CA TYR A 226 -19.39 5.98 6.31
C TYR A 226 -18.88 4.64 6.85
N ALA A 227 -17.80 4.67 7.63
CA ALA A 227 -17.25 3.48 8.29
C ALA A 227 -17.97 3.29 9.63
N ALA A 228 -19.17 2.70 9.58
CA ALA A 228 -19.83 2.24 10.80
C ALA A 228 -19.00 1.09 11.39
N SER A 229 -18.32 1.31 12.53
CA SER A 229 -17.91 0.17 13.34
C SER A 229 -19.20 -0.54 13.80
N PRO A 230 -19.26 -1.88 13.81
CA PRO A 230 -20.43 -2.62 14.25
C PRO A 230 -20.85 -2.27 15.69
N ASN A 231 -19.94 -1.65 16.46
CA ASN A 231 -20.18 -1.21 17.83
C ASN A 231 -20.49 0.29 17.96
N THR A 232 -20.47 1.08 16.87
CA THR A 232 -20.82 2.50 16.94
C THR A 232 -22.33 2.64 17.15
N PRO A 233 -22.79 3.29 18.22
CA PRO A 233 -24.22 3.50 18.44
C PRO A 233 -24.80 4.22 17.22
N ARG A 234 -25.87 3.67 16.65
CA ARG A 234 -26.57 4.28 15.52
C ARG A 234 -26.94 5.71 15.90
N GLN A 235 -26.38 6.68 15.18
CA GLN A 235 -26.72 8.08 15.41
C GLN A 235 -28.24 8.27 15.19
N PRO A 236 -28.89 9.09 16.03
CA PRO A 236 -30.29 9.39 15.85
C PRO A 236 -30.50 10.07 14.48
N PRO A 237 -31.60 9.75 13.77
CA PRO A 237 -31.88 10.34 12.47
C PRO A 237 -31.94 11.86 12.58
N GLY A 238 -31.11 12.56 11.79
CA GLY A 238 -31.01 14.02 11.77
C GLY A 238 -29.88 14.62 12.61
N ALA A 239 -29.09 13.82 13.33
CA ALA A 239 -27.84 14.32 13.92
C ALA A 239 -26.84 14.65 12.80
N PRO A 240 -26.08 15.76 12.89
CA PRO A 240 -25.00 16.03 11.96
C PRO A 240 -23.99 14.88 12.02
N LEU A 241 -23.75 14.27 10.87
CA LEU A 241 -22.82 13.15 10.74
C LEU A 241 -21.41 13.64 11.06
N VAL A 242 -20.77 13.00 12.05
CA VAL A 242 -19.43 13.38 12.52
C VAL A 242 -18.42 12.98 11.44
N PRO A 243 -17.67 13.93 10.84
CA PRO A 243 -16.72 13.65 9.75
C PRO A 243 -15.65 12.61 10.09
N GLU A 244 -15.31 12.48 11.38
CA GLU A 244 -14.28 11.57 11.90
C GLU A 244 -14.58 10.08 11.65
N HIS A 245 -15.84 9.72 11.37
CA HIS A 245 -16.23 8.33 11.08
C HIS A 245 -16.34 8.01 9.59
N TYR A 246 -16.01 8.97 8.71
CA TYR A 246 -15.93 8.71 7.29
C TYR A 246 -14.53 8.26 6.92
N VAL A 247 -14.46 7.21 6.11
CA VAL A 247 -13.25 6.88 5.37
C VAL A 247 -13.33 7.46 3.97
N VAL A 248 -12.18 7.89 3.46
CA VAL A 248 -12.06 8.44 2.13
C VAL A 248 -11.72 7.30 1.17
N GLY A 249 -12.53 7.15 0.12
CA GLY A 249 -12.32 6.20 -0.96
C GLY A 249 -12.16 6.92 -2.30
N ILE A 250 -11.64 6.21 -3.30
CA ILE A 250 -11.57 6.70 -4.69
C ILE A 250 -12.88 6.33 -5.38
N THR A 251 -13.54 7.31 -6.00
CA THR A 251 -14.89 7.17 -6.60
C THR A 251 -14.95 6.16 -7.74
N HIS A 252 -13.88 6.05 -8.54
CA HIS A 252 -13.89 5.27 -9.76
C HIS A 252 -12.89 4.10 -9.72
N PRO A 253 -13.30 2.87 -10.07
CA PRO A 253 -12.41 1.71 -10.14
C PRO A 253 -11.23 1.88 -11.10
N LEU A 254 -11.37 2.68 -12.16
CA LEU A 254 -10.25 3.01 -13.05
C LEU A 254 -9.20 3.87 -12.36
N PHE A 255 -9.59 4.86 -11.54
CA PHE A 255 -8.63 5.63 -10.76
C PHE A 255 -7.97 4.76 -9.70
N GLU A 256 -8.75 3.92 -9.00
CA GLU A 256 -8.20 2.97 -8.04
C GLU A 256 -7.20 2.02 -8.70
N THR A 257 -7.57 1.44 -9.85
CA THR A 257 -6.68 0.56 -10.63
C THR A 257 -5.45 1.31 -11.12
N TYR A 258 -5.63 2.52 -11.66
CA TYR A 258 -4.54 3.39 -12.12
C TYR A 258 -3.56 3.67 -10.99
N PHE A 259 -4.01 4.19 -9.85
CA PHE A 259 -3.10 4.52 -8.75
C PHE A 259 -2.49 3.28 -8.07
N ALA A 260 -3.16 2.12 -8.13
CA ALA A 260 -2.65 0.84 -7.64
C ALA A 260 -1.64 0.19 -8.60
N SER A 261 -1.84 0.30 -9.93
CA SER A 261 -1.05 -0.39 -10.96
C SER A 261 0.18 0.37 -11.45
N HIS A 262 0.32 1.66 -11.11
CA HIS A 262 1.49 2.47 -11.47
C HIS A 262 2.74 2.08 -10.66
N THR A 263 3.20 0.85 -10.85
CA THR A 263 4.56 0.35 -10.58
C THR A 263 5.43 0.34 -11.84
N PHE A 264 4.90 0.67 -13.01
CA PHE A 264 5.56 0.55 -14.33
C PHE A 264 5.69 1.86 -15.09
N ALA A 265 5.82 2.98 -14.39
CA ALA A 265 5.89 4.29 -15.02
C ALA A 265 7.29 4.55 -15.64
N PRO A 266 7.44 5.44 -16.64
CA PRO A 266 8.74 5.84 -17.18
C PRO A 266 9.71 6.39 -16.09
N PRO A 267 11.03 6.48 -16.36
CA PRO A 267 12.03 6.81 -15.32
C PRO A 267 11.72 8.09 -14.52
N HIS A 268 11.18 9.13 -15.17
CA HIS A 268 10.85 10.40 -14.52
C HIS A 268 9.66 10.30 -13.54
N THR A 269 8.70 9.41 -13.80
CA THR A 269 7.53 9.18 -12.93
C THR A 269 7.84 8.16 -11.82
N LEU A 270 8.82 7.25 -12.02
CA LEU A 270 9.36 6.42 -10.93
C LEU A 270 10.00 7.27 -9.82
N PHE A 271 10.74 8.32 -10.17
CA PHE A 271 11.31 9.24 -9.18
C PHE A 271 10.23 9.93 -8.34
N GLN A 272 9.17 10.42 -8.98
CA GLN A 272 8.03 11.04 -8.27
C GLN A 272 7.33 10.01 -7.37
N ASN A 273 7.07 8.80 -7.86
CA ASN A 273 6.43 7.72 -7.11
C ASN A 273 7.26 7.29 -5.88
N ASN A 274 8.58 7.23 -6.01
CA ASN A 274 9.46 6.93 -4.88
C ASN A 274 9.47 8.08 -3.86
N THR A 275 9.50 9.33 -4.31
CA THR A 275 9.41 10.51 -3.44
C THR A 275 8.13 10.48 -2.60
N ILE A 276 7.03 10.02 -3.17
CA ILE A 276 5.74 9.91 -2.49
C ILE A 276 5.76 8.81 -1.43
N LYS A 277 6.27 7.62 -1.75
CA LYS A 277 6.39 6.52 -0.76
C LYS A 277 7.30 6.91 0.40
N VAL A 278 8.41 7.57 0.08
CA VAL A 278 9.34 8.15 1.06
C VAL A 278 8.62 9.15 1.96
N ARG A 279 7.82 10.05 1.40
CA ARG A 279 7.01 11.01 2.17
C ARG A 279 6.00 10.31 3.07
N ILE A 280 5.30 9.28 2.60
CA ILE A 280 4.34 8.52 3.41
C ILE A 280 5.02 7.84 4.61
N VAL A 281 6.14 7.15 4.37
CA VAL A 281 6.93 6.52 5.44
C VAL A 281 7.38 7.57 6.46
N ARG A 282 7.89 8.72 5.98
CA ARG A 282 8.32 9.82 6.85
C ARG A 282 7.19 10.31 7.75
N THR A 283 6.06 10.63 7.14
CA THR A 283 4.90 11.17 7.87
C THR A 283 4.37 10.15 8.86
N CYS A 284 4.38 8.85 8.53
CA CYS A 284 4.07 7.81 9.51
C CYS A 284 5.06 7.86 10.68
N LEU A 285 6.37 7.85 10.41
CA LEU A 285 7.38 7.91 11.47
C LEU A 285 7.23 9.17 12.35
N GLU A 286 7.01 10.34 11.76
CA GLU A 286 6.75 11.60 12.49
C GLU A 286 5.52 11.50 13.39
N HIS A 287 4.44 10.86 12.93
CA HIS A 287 3.21 10.70 13.71
C HIS A 287 3.27 9.64 14.81
N ILE A 288 4.23 8.71 14.77
CA ILE A 288 4.46 7.80 15.91
C ILE A 288 4.85 8.59 17.17
N PHE A 289 5.56 9.72 17.03
CA PHE A 289 5.96 10.56 18.16
C PHE A 289 4.88 11.53 18.66
N THR A 290 3.69 11.52 18.06
CA THR A 290 2.58 12.40 18.44
C THR A 290 1.34 11.57 18.78
N PRO A 291 1.27 10.98 20.00
CA PRO A 291 0.23 10.02 20.39
C PRO A 291 -1.19 10.62 20.33
N ASP A 292 -1.31 11.93 20.55
CA ASP A 292 -2.59 12.65 20.48
C ASP A 292 -3.03 12.99 19.04
N SER A 293 -2.21 12.66 18.03
CA SER A 293 -2.55 12.94 16.64
C SER A 293 -3.51 11.88 16.09
N ALA A 294 -4.52 12.32 15.33
CA ALA A 294 -5.44 11.39 14.67
C ALA A 294 -4.77 10.29 13.82
N PRO A 295 -3.67 10.56 13.07
CA PRO A 295 -2.97 9.52 12.31
C PRO A 295 -2.06 8.63 13.15
N HIS A 296 -1.92 8.83 14.47
CA HIS A 296 -1.04 8.03 15.32
C HIS A 296 -1.33 6.53 15.19
N ALA A 297 -2.59 6.12 15.41
CA ALA A 297 -2.98 4.71 15.32
C ALA A 297 -2.72 4.11 13.93
N TYR A 298 -2.95 4.89 12.86
CA TYR A 298 -2.61 4.47 11.50
C TYR A 298 -1.10 4.32 11.33
N ALA A 299 -0.32 5.31 11.77
CA ALA A 299 1.12 5.34 11.64
C ALA A 299 1.77 4.17 12.37
N VAL A 300 1.39 3.92 13.63
CA VAL A 300 1.90 2.82 14.45
C VAL A 300 1.66 1.46 13.78
N GLY A 301 0.46 1.22 13.26
CA GLY A 301 0.12 -0.06 12.62
C GLY A 301 0.65 -0.24 11.20
N ASN A 302 1.02 0.83 10.48
CA ASN A 302 1.25 0.75 9.03
C ASN A 302 2.59 1.32 8.53
N TRP A 303 3.41 1.97 9.35
CA TRP A 303 4.69 2.53 8.90
C TRP A 303 5.59 1.47 8.25
N LEU A 304 5.66 0.27 8.85
CA LEU A 304 6.48 -0.81 8.34
C LEU A 304 5.93 -1.34 7.02
N HIS A 305 4.61 -1.47 6.88
CA HIS A 305 3.99 -1.84 5.61
C HIS A 305 4.39 -0.88 4.47
N HIS A 306 4.37 0.43 4.73
CA HIS A 306 4.83 1.44 3.76
C HIS A 306 6.31 1.30 3.45
N LEU A 307 7.13 1.01 4.47
CA LEU A 307 8.55 0.74 4.30
C LEU A 307 8.76 -0.52 3.43
N ARG A 308 8.04 -1.63 3.67
CA ARG A 308 8.10 -2.84 2.83
C ARG A 308 7.77 -2.52 1.36
N ARG A 309 6.70 -1.75 1.10
CA ARG A 309 6.31 -1.35 -0.27
C ARG A 309 7.36 -0.45 -0.92
N TYR A 310 7.96 0.45 -0.15
CA TYR A 310 9.08 1.27 -0.61
C TYR A 310 10.26 0.38 -0.98
N CYS A 311 10.71 -0.47 -0.06
CA CYS A 311 11.89 -1.31 -0.26
C CYS A 311 11.65 -2.33 -1.41
N ALA A 312 10.45 -2.92 -1.55
CA ALA A 312 10.13 -3.86 -2.64
C ALA A 312 10.23 -3.26 -4.04
N VAL A 313 9.79 -2.01 -4.23
CA VAL A 313 9.91 -1.35 -5.54
C VAL A 313 11.36 -0.96 -5.83
N ASN A 314 12.10 -0.51 -4.82
CA ASN A 314 13.49 -0.14 -5.04
C ASN A 314 14.43 -1.34 -5.15
N HIS A 315 14.08 -2.50 -4.59
CA HIS A 315 14.83 -3.74 -4.82
C HIS A 315 14.72 -4.21 -6.29
N ALA A 316 13.63 -3.88 -6.98
CA ALA A 316 13.48 -4.16 -8.40
C ALA A 316 14.31 -3.21 -9.29
N ILE A 317 14.67 -2.02 -8.76
CA ILE A 317 15.45 -1.01 -9.48
C ILE A 317 16.93 -1.23 -9.16
N ASN A 318 17.72 -1.44 -10.20
CA ASN A 318 19.15 -1.78 -10.09
C ASN A 318 19.89 -0.77 -9.17
N SER A 319 20.74 -1.24 -8.26
CA SER A 319 21.31 -0.46 -7.14
C SER A 319 22.03 0.84 -7.52
N LYS A 320 22.40 1.02 -8.79
CA LYS A 320 23.09 2.22 -9.29
C LYS A 320 22.20 3.45 -9.47
N GLU A 321 20.88 3.28 -9.62
CA GLU A 321 19.93 4.40 -9.82
C GLU A 321 19.42 5.01 -8.51
N TRP A 322 19.86 4.46 -7.37
CA TRP A 322 19.50 4.93 -6.03
C TRP A 322 20.02 6.32 -5.69
N THR A 323 21.12 6.73 -6.35
CA THR A 323 21.88 7.94 -6.05
C THR A 323 21.12 9.27 -6.23
N HIS A 324 19.90 9.22 -6.76
CA HIS A 324 19.06 10.41 -6.99
C HIS A 324 17.90 10.56 -6.00
N VAL A 325 17.59 9.54 -5.19
CA VAL A 325 16.64 9.69 -4.08
C VAL A 325 17.45 10.17 -2.88
N VAL A 326 17.46 11.48 -2.68
CA VAL A 326 18.27 12.16 -1.66
C VAL A 326 18.19 11.40 -0.33
N PRO A 327 19.31 10.83 0.16
CA PRO A 327 19.38 10.24 1.47
C PRO A 327 19.36 11.38 2.48
N ASP A 328 18.15 11.72 2.92
CA ASP A 328 17.98 12.78 3.89
C ASP A 328 18.16 12.19 5.30
N ALA A 329 19.08 12.76 6.07
CA ALA A 329 19.27 12.45 7.49
C ALA A 329 17.95 12.55 8.29
N HIS A 330 16.94 13.22 7.72
CA HIS A 330 15.56 13.28 8.20
C HIS A 330 14.84 11.92 8.30
N PHE A 331 15.32 10.83 7.69
CA PHE A 331 14.73 9.47 7.87
C PHE A 331 15.39 8.66 8.98
N LEU A 332 16.72 8.75 9.06
CA LEU A 332 17.48 7.98 10.02
C LEU A 332 17.19 8.46 11.45
N ASN A 333 16.97 9.76 11.66
CA ASN A 333 16.71 10.29 12.99
C ASN A 333 15.36 9.81 13.58
N PRO A 334 14.22 9.88 12.86
CA PRO A 334 12.97 9.27 13.33
C PRO A 334 13.07 7.76 13.56
N LEU A 335 13.74 7.00 12.70
CA LEU A 335 13.92 5.56 12.98
C LEU A 335 14.78 5.31 14.21
N TYR A 336 15.88 6.04 14.36
CA TYR A 336 16.72 5.96 15.54
C TYR A 336 15.93 6.30 16.81
N GLN A 337 15.15 7.39 16.79
CA GLN A 337 14.28 7.76 17.90
C GLN A 337 13.25 6.66 18.18
N LEU A 338 12.60 6.10 17.16
CA LEU A 338 11.62 5.03 17.31
C LEU A 338 12.22 3.81 18.01
N PHE A 339 13.49 3.47 17.73
CA PHE A 339 14.14 2.28 18.25
C PHE A 339 15.04 2.50 19.48
N ASN A 340 15.33 3.74 19.88
CA ASN A 340 16.26 4.03 20.98
C ASN A 340 15.67 5.00 22.02
N ASP A 341 14.55 5.66 21.75
CA ASP A 341 13.86 6.47 22.75
C ASP A 341 12.93 5.58 23.58
N GLU A 342 13.23 5.46 24.88
CA GLU A 342 12.53 4.57 25.80
C GLU A 342 11.05 4.93 25.92
N ASP A 343 10.71 6.22 25.99
CA ASP A 343 9.32 6.67 26.14
C ASP A 343 8.51 6.44 24.86
N THR A 344 9.10 6.70 23.69
CA THR A 344 8.48 6.37 22.40
C THR A 344 8.23 4.87 22.28
N LEU A 345 9.23 4.03 22.58
CA LEU A 345 9.08 2.57 22.52
C LEU A 345 7.97 2.06 23.45
N ARG A 346 7.85 2.66 24.64
CA ARG A 346 6.77 2.35 25.59
C ARG A 346 5.40 2.63 25.00
N LEU A 347 5.21 3.83 24.44
CA LEU A 347 3.96 4.24 23.81
C LEU A 347 3.64 3.35 22.61
N TRP A 348 4.60 3.20 21.70
CA TRP A 348 4.46 2.43 20.49
C TRP A 348 4.10 0.96 20.76
N ARG A 349 4.71 0.32 21.78
CA ARG A 349 4.43 -1.08 22.13
C ARG A 349 3.00 -1.29 22.64
N LEU A 350 2.32 -0.27 23.16
CA LEU A 350 0.92 -0.43 23.59
C LEU A 350 0.02 -0.75 22.39
N ASP A 351 0.39 -0.27 21.20
CA ASP A 351 -0.42 -0.37 19.99
C ASP A 351 0.19 -1.29 18.92
N ALA A 352 1.47 -1.65 19.02
CA ALA A 352 2.16 -2.51 18.04
C ALA A 352 1.83 -4.00 18.19
N GLU A 353 1.64 -4.69 17.06
CA GLU A 353 1.37 -6.12 17.00
C GLU A 353 2.66 -6.97 17.12
N TRP A 354 2.48 -8.23 17.52
CA TRP A 354 3.53 -9.20 17.87
C TRP A 354 4.30 -9.72 16.66
N ASP A 355 3.58 -9.82 15.54
CA ASP A 355 4.03 -10.34 14.26
C ASP A 355 5.03 -9.40 13.57
N LEU A 356 5.20 -8.18 14.06
CA LEU A 356 6.14 -7.20 13.52
C LEU A 356 7.61 -7.59 13.72
N TYR A 357 7.94 -8.36 14.76
CA TYR A 357 9.32 -8.70 15.10
C TYR A 357 9.82 -9.91 14.29
N THR A 358 9.90 -9.81 12.96
CA THR A 358 10.42 -10.87 12.09
C THR A 358 11.83 -10.59 11.59
N LEU A 359 12.52 -11.62 11.10
CA LEU A 359 13.82 -11.44 10.44
C LEU A 359 13.65 -10.66 9.14
N ALA A 360 12.62 -10.99 8.35
CA ALA A 360 12.30 -10.27 7.12
C ALA A 360 12.09 -8.77 7.35
N ASP A 361 11.45 -8.39 8.45
CA ASP A 361 11.25 -6.99 8.81
C ASP A 361 12.51 -6.30 9.29
N ALA A 362 13.30 -7.01 10.09
CA ALA A 362 14.63 -6.57 10.49
C ALA A 362 15.52 -6.29 9.26
N ASP A 363 15.49 -7.20 8.28
CA ASP A 363 16.20 -7.10 7.02
C ASP A 363 15.72 -5.91 6.20
N ILE A 364 14.41 -5.69 6.10
CA ILE A 364 13.83 -4.55 5.39
C ILE A 364 14.28 -3.23 6.01
N VAL A 365 14.25 -3.11 7.34
CA VAL A 365 14.72 -1.90 8.03
C VAL A 365 16.23 -1.72 7.85
N SER A 366 17.03 -2.77 8.08
CA SER A 366 18.50 -2.72 7.94
C SER A 366 18.93 -2.40 6.51
N TRP A 367 18.27 -2.99 5.52
CA TRP A 367 18.53 -2.71 4.11
C TRP A 367 18.16 -1.27 3.74
N CYS A 368 17.03 -0.76 4.23
CA CYS A 368 16.66 0.63 3.98
C CYS A 368 17.62 1.61 4.72
N ILE A 369 18.15 1.25 5.91
CA ILE A 369 19.27 1.98 6.55
C ILE A 369 20.53 1.94 5.68
N ALA A 370 20.90 0.78 5.13
CA ALA A 370 22.05 0.63 4.25
C ALA A 370 21.91 1.51 2.99
N GLY A 371 20.78 1.42 2.29
CA GLY A 371 20.53 2.22 1.09
C GLY A 371 20.55 3.73 1.35
N TRP A 372 20.09 4.19 2.53
CA TRP A 372 20.17 5.60 2.91
C TRP A 372 21.53 6.03 3.45
N THR A 373 22.45 5.10 3.69
CA THR A 373 23.79 5.39 4.23
C THR A 373 24.91 5.12 3.22
N GLU A 374 24.68 4.36 2.15
CA GLU A 374 25.66 4.06 1.10
C GLU A 374 26.21 5.33 0.41
N ASP A 375 25.36 6.33 0.15
CA ASP A 375 25.80 7.63 -0.36
C ASP A 375 26.22 8.61 0.74
N VAL A 376 25.82 8.33 1.98
CA VAL A 376 26.13 9.12 3.18
C VAL A 376 27.34 8.51 3.87
N MET A 377 28.49 8.56 3.19
CA MET A 377 29.83 8.39 3.79
C MET A 377 30.12 9.40 4.93
N THR A 378 29.11 10.08 5.47
CA THR A 378 29.20 11.21 6.40
C THR A 378 28.44 11.00 7.70
N VAL A 379 27.79 9.85 7.93
CA VAL A 379 27.24 9.59 9.27
C VAL A 379 28.40 9.43 10.24
N ASP A 380 28.57 10.43 11.09
CA ASP A 380 29.63 10.48 12.08
C ASP A 380 29.43 9.34 13.10
N GLN A 381 30.29 8.33 13.02
CA GLN A 381 30.27 7.15 13.91
C GLN A 381 30.49 7.52 15.38
N SER A 382 31.01 8.72 15.68
CA SER A 382 31.14 9.21 17.04
C SER A 382 29.80 9.68 17.64
N THR A 383 28.79 9.90 16.81
CA THR A 383 27.43 10.24 17.27
C THR A 383 26.64 8.99 17.65
N PRO A 384 25.67 9.07 18.59
CA PRO A 384 24.80 7.94 18.93
C PRO A 384 24.05 7.36 17.73
N LEU A 385 23.57 8.23 16.82
CA LEU A 385 22.92 7.82 15.58
C LEU A 385 23.88 7.01 14.69
N GLY A 386 25.11 7.48 14.50
CA GLY A 386 26.11 6.77 13.70
C GLY A 386 26.51 5.43 14.30
N ALA A 387 26.69 5.35 15.61
CA ALA A 387 26.96 4.10 16.31
C ALA A 387 25.80 3.09 16.13
N TRP A 388 24.55 3.54 16.27
CA TRP A 388 23.37 2.71 16.06
C TRP A 388 23.24 2.22 14.61
N VAL A 389 23.46 3.10 13.62
CA VAL A 389 23.48 2.72 12.20
C VAL A 389 24.51 1.62 11.95
N MET A 390 25.76 1.81 12.40
CA MET A 390 26.81 0.80 12.25
C MET A 390 26.44 -0.53 12.92
N HIS A 391 25.75 -0.47 14.04
CA HIS A 391 25.25 -1.64 14.72
C HIS A 391 24.21 -2.38 13.88
N CYS A 392 23.21 -1.68 13.33
CA CYS A 392 22.20 -2.24 12.43
C CYS A 392 22.79 -2.86 11.16
N LEU A 393 23.87 -2.28 10.62
CA LEU A 393 24.58 -2.82 9.45
C LEU A 393 25.40 -4.07 9.77
N SER A 394 25.79 -4.29 11.03
CA SER A 394 26.52 -5.51 11.45
C SER A 394 25.61 -6.73 11.61
N GLY A 395 24.30 -6.51 11.74
CA GLY A 395 23.28 -7.55 11.82
C GLY A 395 21.88 -6.94 11.83
N PRO A 396 20.94 -7.45 11.01
CA PRO A 396 19.60 -6.87 10.89
C PRO A 396 18.83 -6.90 12.21
N THR A 397 19.10 -7.91 13.04
CA THR A 397 18.54 -8.12 14.37
C THR A 397 18.83 -6.99 15.35
N ASN A 398 19.93 -6.27 15.13
CA ASN A 398 20.37 -5.18 16.00
C ASN A 398 19.40 -3.99 15.98
N VAL A 399 18.55 -3.88 14.95
CA VAL A 399 17.46 -2.90 14.89
C VAL A 399 16.52 -3.03 16.11
N TRP A 400 16.28 -4.25 16.58
CA TRP A 400 15.32 -4.53 17.65
C TRP A 400 15.91 -4.51 19.07
N LEU A 401 17.22 -4.31 19.22
CA LEU A 401 17.87 -4.39 20.54
C LEU A 401 17.38 -3.32 21.52
N GLY A 402 17.10 -2.11 21.05
CA GLY A 402 16.51 -1.07 21.91
C GLY A 402 15.11 -1.48 22.39
N THR A 403 14.31 -2.10 21.54
CA THR A 403 13.02 -2.69 21.97
C THR A 403 13.20 -3.79 23.01
N ALA A 404 14.18 -4.68 22.81
CA ALA A 404 14.48 -5.74 23.78
C ALA A 404 14.90 -5.16 25.15
N ASP A 405 15.76 -4.14 25.16
CA ASP A 405 16.17 -3.44 26.38
C ASP A 405 14.96 -2.86 27.14
N VAL A 406 14.10 -2.09 26.46
CA VAL A 406 12.91 -1.48 27.07
C VAL A 406 11.96 -2.55 27.63
N VAL A 407 11.65 -3.59 26.84
CA VAL A 407 10.78 -4.68 27.28
C VAL A 407 11.35 -5.37 28.52
N SER A 408 12.66 -5.62 28.54
CA SER A 408 13.31 -6.28 29.67
C SER A 408 13.31 -5.42 30.93
N LYS A 409 13.61 -4.11 30.82
CA LYS A 409 13.54 -3.18 31.95
C LYS A 409 12.15 -3.15 32.55
N GLU A 410 11.11 -3.16 31.73
CA GLU A 410 9.74 -3.16 32.23
C GLU A 410 9.34 -4.47 32.89
N LEU A 411 9.69 -5.61 32.27
CA LEU A 411 9.49 -6.93 32.87
C LEU A 411 10.14 -7.01 34.26
N PHE A 412 11.38 -6.56 34.38
CA PHE A 412 12.18 -6.68 35.60
C PHE A 412 12.12 -5.46 36.54
N SER A 413 11.29 -4.46 36.23
CA SER A 413 11.08 -3.27 37.08
C SER A 413 10.37 -3.60 38.40
N GLY A 414 9.60 -4.70 38.43
CA GLY A 414 8.74 -5.06 39.55
C GLY A 414 7.47 -4.21 39.68
N GLU A 415 7.21 -3.28 38.75
CA GLU A 415 6.04 -2.39 38.80
C GLU A 415 4.76 -3.03 38.22
N GLY A 416 4.85 -4.22 37.63
CA GLY A 416 3.69 -4.95 37.08
C GLY A 416 3.03 -4.27 35.87
N LYS A 417 3.76 -3.39 35.16
CA LYS A 417 3.25 -2.64 34.00
C LYS A 417 3.23 -3.43 32.70
N CYS A 418 3.97 -4.55 32.64
CA CYS A 418 4.11 -5.38 31.45
C CYS A 418 3.41 -6.72 31.66
N ASP A 419 2.66 -7.18 30.66
CA ASP A 419 2.18 -8.56 30.59
C ASP A 419 3.40 -9.49 30.43
N VAL A 420 3.60 -10.37 31.42
CA VAL A 420 4.85 -11.13 31.56
C VAL A 420 5.05 -12.12 30.40
N VAL A 421 4.01 -12.88 30.04
CA VAL A 421 4.08 -13.82 28.91
C VAL A 421 4.33 -13.10 27.61
N LYS A 422 3.63 -11.98 27.41
CA LYS A 422 3.87 -11.10 26.27
C LYS A 422 5.35 -10.67 26.26
N GLY A 423 5.85 -9.99 27.27
CA GLY A 423 7.23 -9.51 27.26
C GLY A 423 8.25 -10.62 26.96
N PHE A 424 8.08 -11.83 27.54
CA PHE A 424 8.95 -12.97 27.21
C PHE A 424 8.83 -13.42 25.76
N LYS A 425 7.63 -13.45 25.17
CA LYS A 425 7.45 -13.80 23.75
C LYS A 425 8.20 -12.80 22.86
N THR A 426 8.19 -11.51 23.18
CA THR A 426 8.93 -10.49 22.42
C THR A 426 10.43 -10.69 22.54
N LEU A 427 10.94 -10.93 23.76
CA LEU A 427 12.36 -11.19 23.98
C LEU A 427 12.83 -12.47 23.28
N VAL A 428 12.08 -13.58 23.40
CA VAL A 428 12.38 -14.84 22.70
C VAL A 428 12.37 -14.64 21.19
N ARG A 429 11.42 -13.86 20.67
CA ARG A 429 11.34 -13.54 19.26
C ARG A 429 12.60 -12.84 18.78
N ILE A 430 12.95 -11.72 19.40
CA ILE A 430 14.13 -10.93 19.03
C ILE A 430 15.41 -11.75 19.21
N GLN A 431 15.54 -12.47 20.33
CA GLN A 431 16.69 -13.33 20.61
C GLN A 431 16.86 -14.39 19.52
N LYS A 432 15.79 -15.07 19.08
CA LYS A 432 15.85 -16.08 18.01
C LYS A 432 16.31 -15.52 16.67
N LEU A 433 16.05 -14.24 16.38
CA LEU A 433 16.51 -13.64 15.13
C LEU A 433 18.05 -13.65 15.05
N ASP A 434 18.74 -13.54 16.19
CA ASP A 434 20.21 -13.51 16.27
C ASP A 434 20.86 -14.88 15.94
N TRP A 435 20.08 -15.97 16.00
CA TRP A 435 20.57 -17.32 15.75
C TRP A 435 20.55 -17.65 14.25
N ARG A 436 21.72 -17.96 13.70
CA ARG A 436 22.00 -18.06 12.24
C ARG A 436 21.62 -19.37 11.50
N PRO A 437 20.67 -20.18 11.96
CA PRO A 437 19.79 -20.82 10.99
C PRO A 437 18.35 -20.37 11.20
N PRO A 438 17.57 -20.23 10.11
CA PRO A 438 16.16 -19.84 10.20
C PRO A 438 15.42 -20.95 10.95
N VAL A 439 15.31 -20.80 12.26
CA VAL A 439 14.37 -21.58 13.07
C VAL A 439 12.99 -21.10 12.65
N GLU A 440 12.05 -22.04 12.49
CA GLU A 440 10.65 -21.76 12.18
C GLU A 440 10.19 -20.48 12.85
N GLU A 441 9.74 -19.54 12.01
CA GLU A 441 9.37 -18.17 12.36
C GLU A 441 8.15 -18.09 13.27
N ASP A 442 7.68 -19.15 13.92
CA ASP A 442 6.57 -19.07 14.86
C ASP A 442 7.07 -19.26 16.28
N VAL A 443 6.89 -18.21 17.09
CA VAL A 443 7.03 -18.33 18.54
C VAL A 443 5.81 -19.12 19.01
N PRO A 444 5.99 -20.29 19.63
CA PRO A 444 4.87 -21.11 20.03
C PRO A 444 3.97 -20.33 21.00
N GLU A 445 2.67 -20.60 20.95
CA GLU A 445 1.69 -19.96 21.85
C GLU A 445 2.09 -20.16 23.32
N ARG A 446 2.65 -21.33 23.62
CA ARG A 446 3.24 -21.70 24.91
C ARG A 446 4.77 -21.70 24.80
N LEU A 447 5.44 -20.82 25.56
CA LEU A 447 6.91 -20.78 25.62
C LEU A 447 7.45 -21.96 26.42
N SER A 448 8.61 -22.51 26.02
CA SER A 448 9.33 -23.53 26.80
C SER A 448 10.06 -22.90 27.99
N VAL A 449 10.42 -23.74 28.98
CA VAL A 449 11.23 -23.32 30.13
C VAL A 449 12.55 -22.72 29.66
N GLU A 450 13.22 -23.39 28.71
CA GLU A 450 14.50 -22.97 28.15
C GLU A 450 14.40 -21.62 27.43
N SER A 451 13.28 -21.36 26.72
CA SER A 451 13.06 -20.07 26.05
C SER A 451 12.88 -18.93 27.03
N ILE A 452 12.07 -19.11 28.09
CA ILE A 452 11.84 -18.06 29.09
C ILE A 452 13.13 -17.74 29.84
N VAL A 453 13.82 -18.78 30.32
CA VAL A 453 15.08 -18.62 31.07
C VAL A 453 16.17 -18.03 30.16
N GLY A 454 16.32 -18.56 28.94
CA GLY A 454 17.28 -18.05 27.97
C GLY A 454 17.05 -16.59 27.59
N ALA A 455 15.79 -16.16 27.44
CA ALA A 455 15.45 -14.76 27.20
C ALA A 455 15.72 -13.87 28.42
N ALA A 456 15.44 -14.35 29.63
CA ALA A 456 15.72 -13.63 30.87
C ALA A 456 17.22 -13.45 31.14
N GLU A 457 18.05 -14.41 30.72
CA GLU A 457 19.50 -14.38 30.88
C GLU A 457 20.20 -13.55 29.80
N TRP A 458 19.60 -13.40 28.61
CA TRP A 458 20.20 -12.74 27.45
C TRP A 458 20.61 -11.28 27.69
N LEU A 459 19.83 -10.52 28.47
CA LEU A 459 20.07 -9.09 28.71
C LEU A 459 20.81 -8.82 30.04
N GLU A 460 21.40 -9.85 30.64
CA GLU A 460 22.33 -9.76 31.77
C GLU A 460 21.81 -9.00 33.01
N HIS A 461 20.49 -8.96 33.23
CA HIS A 461 19.91 -8.40 34.45
C HIS A 461 20.40 -9.14 35.71
N GLU A 462 20.54 -8.41 36.82
CA GLU A 462 20.97 -9.00 38.09
C GLU A 462 19.96 -10.06 38.56
N ARG A 463 20.44 -11.26 38.88
CA ARG A 463 19.64 -12.41 39.32
C ARG A 463 19.17 -12.28 40.78
N GLY A 464 18.44 -11.20 41.07
CA GLY A 464 17.83 -10.92 42.37
C GLY A 464 16.45 -11.56 42.55
N ALA A 465 15.79 -11.25 43.67
CA ALA A 465 14.46 -11.75 43.96
C ALA A 465 13.41 -11.34 42.92
N VAL A 466 13.48 -10.10 42.39
CA VAL A 466 12.57 -9.62 41.34
C VAL A 466 12.73 -10.44 40.07
N TRP A 467 13.98 -10.67 39.63
CA TRP A 467 14.27 -11.50 38.47
C TRP A 467 13.68 -12.90 38.61
N MET A 468 13.88 -13.54 39.77
CA MET A 468 13.32 -14.88 40.05
C MET A 468 11.79 -14.88 40.01
N ARG A 469 11.13 -13.86 40.57
CA ARG A 469 9.66 -13.76 40.53
C ARG A 469 9.12 -13.61 39.11
N VAL A 470 9.72 -12.73 38.30
CA VAL A 470 9.27 -12.48 36.92
C VAL A 470 9.44 -13.73 36.05
N VAL A 471 10.57 -14.44 36.18
CA VAL A 471 10.75 -15.73 35.49
C VAL A 471 9.75 -16.77 35.96
N GLY A 472 9.50 -16.88 37.27
CA GLY A 472 8.48 -17.76 37.83
C GLY A 472 7.07 -17.44 37.33
N GLU A 473 6.71 -16.16 37.22
CA GLU A 473 5.44 -15.70 36.66
C GLU A 473 5.28 -16.10 35.19
N GLY A 474 6.30 -15.86 34.37
CA GLY A 474 6.31 -16.25 32.96
C GLY A 474 6.17 -17.77 32.77
N LEU A 475 6.86 -18.56 33.59
CA LEU A 475 6.76 -20.03 33.60
C LEU A 475 5.36 -20.50 33.98
N ARG A 476 4.80 -19.95 35.07
CA ARG A 476 3.46 -20.29 35.56
C ARG A 476 2.39 -19.97 34.52
N GLU A 477 2.44 -18.78 33.93
CA GLU A 477 1.46 -18.34 32.92
C GLU A 477 1.62 -19.08 31.60
N SER A 478 2.83 -19.61 31.33
CA SER A 478 3.08 -20.57 30.24
C SER A 478 2.79 -22.03 30.63
N GLY A 479 2.18 -22.30 31.78
CA GLY A 479 1.74 -23.63 32.22
C GLY A 479 2.82 -24.54 32.82
N TRP A 480 4.02 -24.04 33.11
CA TRP A 480 5.13 -24.75 33.74
C TRP A 480 5.11 -24.52 35.27
N VAL A 481 4.11 -25.08 35.93
CA VAL A 481 3.80 -24.79 37.34
C VAL A 481 4.89 -25.31 38.29
N ASP A 482 5.38 -26.53 38.05
CA ASP A 482 6.39 -27.17 38.90
C ASP A 482 7.72 -26.41 38.85
N GLU A 483 8.15 -25.98 37.66
CA GLU A 483 9.35 -25.16 37.49
C GLU A 483 9.17 -23.77 38.11
N ALA A 484 8.00 -23.14 37.92
CA ALA A 484 7.68 -21.84 38.48
C ALA A 484 7.79 -21.83 40.02
N GLU A 485 7.32 -22.89 40.69
CA GLU A 485 7.43 -23.02 42.16
C GLU A 485 8.88 -22.90 42.62
N GLY A 486 9.82 -23.58 41.94
CA GLY A 486 11.25 -23.49 42.27
C GLY A 486 11.84 -22.08 42.12
N TYR A 487 11.36 -21.27 41.17
CA TYR A 487 11.77 -19.88 41.03
C TYR A 487 11.17 -18.99 42.14
N PHE A 488 9.90 -19.20 42.51
CA PHE A 488 9.28 -18.46 43.62
C PHE A 488 9.92 -18.77 44.98
N GLU A 489 10.30 -20.03 45.22
CA GLU A 489 11.03 -20.41 46.44
C GLU A 489 12.38 -19.71 46.54
N LYS A 490 13.17 -19.70 45.46
CA LYS A 490 14.45 -18.97 45.38
C LYS A 490 14.27 -17.47 45.60
N ALA A 491 13.21 -16.87 45.02
CA ALA A 491 12.91 -15.47 45.25
C ALA A 491 12.68 -15.16 46.75
N ARG A 492 11.91 -16.02 47.44
CA ARG A 492 11.62 -15.90 48.87
C ARG A 492 12.89 -16.04 49.72
N GLU A 493 13.78 -16.96 49.37
CA GLU A 493 15.08 -17.12 50.05
C GLU A 493 15.93 -15.84 49.93
N LEU A 494 16.06 -15.29 48.72
CA LEU A 494 16.82 -14.05 48.47
C LEU A 494 16.25 -12.85 49.25
N GLU A 495 14.92 -12.72 49.35
CA GLU A 495 14.28 -11.69 50.17
C GLU A 495 14.55 -11.86 51.67
N THR A 496 14.57 -13.11 52.14
CA THR A 496 14.83 -13.41 53.56
C THR A 496 16.27 -13.04 53.91
N VAL A 497 17.22 -13.35 53.02
CA VAL A 497 18.62 -12.94 53.17
C VAL A 497 18.72 -11.42 53.19
N ALA A 498 18.11 -10.72 52.23
CA ALA A 498 18.16 -9.26 52.14
C ALA A 498 17.56 -8.54 53.36
N ARG A 499 16.53 -9.11 53.99
CA ARG A 499 15.94 -8.57 55.24
C ARG A 499 16.78 -8.85 56.48
N GLY A 500 17.60 -9.91 56.47
CA GLY A 500 18.47 -10.28 57.59
C GLY A 500 19.78 -9.49 57.64
N THR A 501 20.17 -8.83 56.55
CA THR A 501 21.36 -7.98 56.45
C THR A 501 21.11 -6.50 56.72
N LEU A 502 19.84 -6.08 56.84
CA LEU A 502 19.42 -4.75 57.30
C LEU A 502 19.25 -4.75 58.81
#